data_AF-C0NTV4-F1
#
_entry.id   AF-C0NTV4-F1
#
_cell.length_a   1.000
_cell.length_b   1.000
_cell.length_c   1.000
_cell.angle_alpha   90.00
_cell.angle_beta   90.00
_cell.angle_gamma   90.00
#
_symmetry.space_group_name_H-M   'P 1'
#
loop_
_entity.id
_entity.type
_entity.pdbx_description
1 polymer ?
#
loop_
_entity_poly.entity_id
_entity_poly.type
_entity_poly.pdbx_seq_one_letter_code
_entity_poly.pdbx_strand_id
1 'polypeptide(L)' 'MHLMYTLDSEGKRIYTLKKVLDGQVTKSAHPARFSPDDKYSRQRVTLKKRYGLLLTQQPEPKM' A
#
# COMPACT_ATOMS: atom_id res chain seq x y z
N MET A 1 5.37 3.15 15.35
CA MET A 1 4.00 2.79 14.96
C MET A 1 3.75 1.32 15.29
N HIS A 2 2.90 1.05 16.28
CA HIS A 2 2.67 -0.32 16.78
C HIS A 2 1.46 -1.01 16.15
N LEU A 3 0.51 -0.23 15.63
CA LEU A 3 -0.68 -0.80 15.00
C LEU A 3 -0.30 -1.45 13.66
N MET A 4 -0.49 -2.76 13.60
CA MET A 4 -0.25 -3.59 12.43
C MET A 4 -1.58 -4.11 11.88
N TYR A 5 -1.57 -4.66 10.67
CA TYR A 5 -2.73 -5.35 10.11
C TYR A 5 -2.35 -6.49 9.14
N THR A 6 -3.30 -7.41 8.97
CA THR A 6 -3.40 -8.36 7.84
C THR A 6 -4.70 -8.10 7.07
N LEU A 7 -4.85 -8.72 5.91
CA LEU A 7 -6.10 -8.70 5.16
C LEU A 7 -6.84 -10.01 5.38
N ASP A 8 -8.15 -9.94 5.60
CA ASP A 8 -9.03 -11.12 5.58
C ASP A 8 -9.36 -11.56 4.15
N SER A 9 -10.19 -12.59 4.01
CA SER A 9 -10.65 -13.10 2.71
C SER A 9 -11.50 -12.12 1.92
N GLU A 10 -12.07 -11.08 2.56
CA GLU A 10 -12.86 -10.03 1.91
C GLU A 10 -12.01 -8.79 1.59
N GLY A 11 -10.72 -8.78 1.96
CA GLY A 11 -9.83 -7.64 1.80
C GLY A 11 -10.00 -6.54 2.86
N LYS A 12 -10.72 -6.81 3.96
CA LYS A 12 -10.81 -5.91 5.11
C LYS A 12 -9.59 -6.09 6.02
N ARG A 13 -9.24 -5.03 6.74
CA ARG A 13 -8.07 -5.02 7.63
C ARG A 13 -8.43 -5.67 8.97
N ILE A 14 -7.68 -6.71 9.35
CA ILE A 14 -7.67 -7.24 10.71
C ILE A 14 -6.50 -6.60 11.44
N TYR A 15 -6.78 -5.80 12.46
CA TYR A 15 -5.75 -5.09 13.22
C TYR A 15 -5.12 -5.97 14.30
N THR A 16 -3.83 -5.75 14.55
CA THR A 16 -3.05 -6.47 15.56
C THR A 16 -1.85 -5.65 16.03
N LEU A 17 -1.27 -6.01 17.17
CA LEU A 17 0.01 -5.46 17.64
C LEU A 17 1.18 -6.43 17.37
N LYS A 18 0.89 -7.67 16.99
CA LYS A 18 1.90 -8.69 16.69
C LYS A 18 2.61 -8.35 15.38
N LYS A 19 3.90 -8.69 15.26
CA LYS A 19 4.66 -8.54 14.01
C LYS A 19 4.41 -9.68 13.02
N VAL A 20 4.08 -10.86 13.53
CA VAL A 20 3.69 -12.04 12.77
C VAL A 20 2.37 -12.55 13.34
N LEU A 21 1.42 -12.87 12.45
CA LEU A 21 0.12 -13.45 12.78
C LEU A 21 -0.11 -14.60 11.79
N ASP A 22 -0.35 -15.81 12.29
CA ASP A 22 -0.64 -17.01 11.49
C ASP A 22 0.38 -17.26 10.36
N GLY A 23 1.68 -17.10 10.68
CA GLY A 23 2.79 -17.26 9.73
C GLY A 23 2.97 -16.09 8.76
N GLN A 24 2.06 -15.11 8.73
CA GLN A 24 2.14 -13.94 7.87
C GLN A 24 2.79 -12.75 8.59
N VAL A 25 3.72 -12.08 7.92
CA VAL A 25 4.30 -10.83 8.42
C VAL A 25 3.28 -9.71 8.25
N THR A 26 2.90 -9.11 9.38
CA THR A 26 1.91 -8.04 9.44
C THR A 26 2.48 -6.72 8.88
N LYS A 27 1.61 -5.87 8.32
CA LYS A 27 1.99 -4.58 7.74
C LYS A 27 1.65 -3.43 8.68
N SER A 28 2.40 -2.33 8.63
CA SER A 28 2.06 -1.10 9.39
C SER A 28 0.70 -0.58 8.94
N ALA A 29 -0.21 -0.32 9.89
CA ALA A 29 -1.50 0.30 9.62
C ALA A 29 -1.39 1.75 9.14
N HIS A 30 -0.24 2.38 9.37
CA HIS A 30 -0.01 3.79 9.07
C HIS A 30 0.71 3.94 7.73
N PRO A 31 0.32 4.95 6.92
CA PRO A 31 0.96 5.20 5.63
C PRO A 31 2.42 5.63 5.80
N ALA A 32 3.18 5.54 4.70
CA ALA A 32 4.51 6.15 4.64
C ALA A 32 4.41 7.68 4.81
N ARG A 33 5.43 8.29 5.41
CA ARG A 33 5.49 9.74 5.64
C ARG A 33 5.47 10.48 4.30
N PHE A 34 4.63 11.52 4.20
CA PHE A 34 4.66 12.45 3.10
C PHE A 34 5.76 13.50 3.30
N SER A 35 6.44 13.87 2.22
CA SER A 35 7.48 14.90 2.21
C SER A 35 7.35 15.71 0.91
N PRO A 36 7.23 17.05 0.96
CA PRO A 36 7.21 17.86 -0.25
C PRO A 36 8.56 17.85 -0.98
N ASP A 37 9.64 17.52 -0.29
CA ASP A 37 11.02 17.38 -0.78
C ASP A 37 11.37 15.95 -1.22
N ASP A 38 10.38 15.09 -1.50
CA ASP A 38 10.63 13.69 -1.90
C ASP A 38 11.37 13.57 -3.25
N LYS A 39 12.68 13.36 -3.14
CA LYS A 39 13.63 13.14 -4.25
C LYS A 39 13.33 11.89 -5.08
N TYR A 40 12.53 10.95 -4.58
CA TYR A 40 12.24 9.67 -5.24
C TYR A 40 10.90 9.66 -6.02
N SER A 41 10.24 10.82 -6.12
CA SER A 41 8.96 10.95 -6.82
C SER A 41 9.03 10.48 -8.28
N ARG A 42 10.09 10.85 -9.01
CA ARG A 42 10.29 10.44 -10.42
C ARG A 42 10.37 8.92 -10.55
N GLN A 43 11.15 8.28 -9.68
CA GLN A 43 11.38 6.83 -9.69
C GLN A 43 10.07 6.09 -9.41
N ARG A 44 9.28 6.56 -8.43
CA ARG A 44 7.98 5.98 -8.09
C ARG A 44 6.99 6.07 -9.26
N VAL A 45 6.93 7.20 -9.96
CA VAL A 45 6.07 7.37 -11.15
C VAL A 45 6.54 6.49 -12.31
N THR A 46 7.84 6.45 -12.61
CA THR A 46 8.40 5.58 -13.66
C THR A 46 8.11 4.11 -13.41
N LEU A 47 8.23 3.65 -12.16
CA LEU A 47 7.90 2.28 -11.77
C LEU A 47 6.43 1.99 -12.03
N LYS A 48 5.51 2.84 -11.56
CA LYS A 48 4.07 2.68 -11.81
C LYS A 48 3.76 2.62 -13.31
N LYS A 49 4.39 3.47 -14.13
CA LYS A 49 4.21 3.49 -15.59
C LYS A 49 4.60 2.17 -16.24
N ARG A 50 5.73 1.57 -15.83
CA ARG A 50 6.24 0.28 -16.36
C ARG A 50 5.28 -0.88 -16.10
N TYR A 51 4.59 -0.87 -14.97
CA TYR A 51 3.65 -1.93 -14.57
C TYR A 51 2.19 -1.61 -14.90
N GLY A 52 1.89 -0.56 -15.67
CA GLY A 52 0.51 -0.23 -16.03
C GLY A 52 -0.34 0.30 -14.87
N LEU A 53 0.27 0.74 -13.76
CA LEU A 53 -0.42 1.09 -12.51
C LEU A 53 -0.81 2.58 -12.43
N LEU A 54 -0.61 3.37 -13.48
CA LEU A 54 -1.10 4.75 -13.52
C LEU A 54 -2.61 4.75 -13.74
N LEU A 55 -3.33 5.69 -13.12
CA LEU A 55 -4.78 5.85 -13.31
C LEU A 55 -5.15 6.05 -14.79
N THR A 56 -4.29 6.73 -15.56
CA THR A 56 -4.46 6.94 -17.01
C THR A 56 -4.26 5.68 -17.86
N GLN A 57 -3.79 4.58 -17.26
CA GLN A 57 -3.64 3.27 -17.90
C GLN A 57 -4.75 2.30 -17.49
N GLN A 58 -5.60 2.67 -16.52
CA GLN A 58 -6.72 1.85 -16.05
C GLN A 58 -7.96 2.12 -16.91
N PRO A 59 -8.86 1.13 -17.06
CA PRO A 59 -10.15 1.38 -17.70
C PRO A 59 -10.93 2.44 -16.91
N GLU A 60 -11.79 3.18 -17.60
CA GLU A 60 -12.67 4.14 -16.93
C GLU A 60 -13.48 3.43 -15.84
N PRO A 61 -13.62 4.05 -14.64
CA PRO A 61 -14.48 3.50 -13.61
C PRO A 61 -15.89 3.32 -14.18
N LYS A 62 -16.41 2.09 -14.16
CA LYS A 62 -17.82 1.88 -14.47
C LYS A 62 -18.64 2.60 -13.40
N MET A 63 -19.44 3.59 -13.83
CA MET A 63 -20.44 4.22 -12.97
C MET A 63 -21.50 3.22 -12.54
#